data_AF-A0A0F2SHD5-F1
#
_entry.id   AF-A0A0F2SHD5-F1
#
_cell.length_a   1.000
_cell.length_b   1.000
_cell.length_c   1.000
_cell.angle_alpha   90.00
_cell.angle_beta   90.00
_cell.angle_gamma   90.00
#
_symmetry.space_group_name_H-M   'P 1'
#
loop_
_entity.id
_entity.type
_entity.pdbx_description
1 polymer ?
#
loop_
_entity_poly.entity_id
_entity_poly.type
_entity_poly.pdbx_seq_one_letter_code
_entity_poly.pdbx_strand_id
1 'polypeptide(L)'
;MRYVVPDVVIEEIEGEFIILVNDITVPRLGIKLALRDIISSENPKSPYSDQKLADLLKARNMEISRRTVAKYRDELGISATSVRKRY
;
A
#
# COMPACT_ATOMS: atom_id res chain seq x y z
N MET A 1 5.18 -32.36 15.74
CA MET A 1 5.99 -31.32 15.05
C MET A 1 5.16 -30.75 13.91
N ARG A 2 4.89 -29.44 13.91
CA ARG A 2 4.41 -28.74 12.71
C ARG A 2 4.78 -27.26 12.84
N TYR A 3 5.90 -26.86 12.26
CA TYR A 3 6.15 -25.46 11.95
C TYR A 3 5.62 -25.23 10.54
N VAL A 4 4.53 -24.48 10.44
CA VAL A 4 4.08 -23.90 9.18
C VAL A 4 4.86 -22.60 9.05
N VAL A 5 5.90 -22.60 8.23
CA VAL A 5 6.62 -21.38 7.86
C VAL A 5 5.75 -20.70 6.80
N PRO A 6 5.29 -19.45 6.98
CA PRO A 6 4.59 -18.75 5.91
C PRO A 6 5.60 -18.46 4.80
N ASP A 7 5.30 -18.88 3.58
CA ASP A 7 6.07 -18.55 2.39
C ASP A 7 6.00 -17.04 2.16
N VAL A 8 6.97 -16.30 2.69
CA VAL A 8 7.08 -14.85 2.52
C VAL A 8 8.18 -14.58 1.51
N VAL A 9 7.83 -13.98 0.38
CA VAL A 9 8.76 -13.54 -0.66
C VAL A 9 9.05 -12.06 -0.42
N ILE A 10 10.33 -11.72 -0.29
CA ILE A 10 10.78 -10.33 -0.23
C ILE A 10 11.33 -9.99 -1.62
N GLU A 11 10.70 -9.04 -2.31
CA GLU A 11 11.23 -8.48 -3.56
C GLU A 11 11.84 -7.11 -3.30
N GLU A 12 13.07 -6.88 -3.74
CA GLU A 12 13.68 -5.54 -3.81
C GLU A 12 13.39 -4.93 -5.18
N ILE A 13 12.60 -3.86 -5.20
CA ILE A 13 12.22 -3.13 -6.42
C ILE A 13 12.60 -1.67 -6.25
N GLU A 14 13.51 -1.16 -7.08
CA GLU A 14 13.96 0.25 -7.06
C GLU A 14 14.46 0.71 -5.67
N GLY A 15 15.13 -0.19 -4.93
CA GLY A 15 15.62 0.07 -3.57
C GLY A 15 14.56 -0.04 -2.47
N GLU A 16 13.41 -0.66 -2.77
CA GLU A 16 12.34 -0.90 -1.80
C GLU A 16 12.01 -2.37 -1.65
N PHE A 17 11.87 -2.80 -0.40
CA PHE A 17 11.49 -4.16 -0.05
C PHE A 17 9.96 -4.27 0.04
N ILE A 18 9.38 -5.13 -0.79
CA ILE A 18 7.96 -5.50 -0.76
C ILE A 18 7.86 -6.92 -0.21
N ILE A 19 6.94 -7.11 0.74
CA ILE A 19 6.71 -8.40 1.39
C ILE A 19 5.45 -9.01 0.79
N LEU A 20 5.62 -10.08 0.02
CA LEU A 20 4.54 -10.85 -0.61
C LEU A 20 4.33 -12.14 0.19
N VAL A 21 3.12 -12.36 0.70
CA VAL A 21 2.75 -13.60 1.40
C VAL A 21 2.08 -14.54 0.40
N ASN A 22 2.62 -15.75 0.22
CA ASN A 22 2.34 -16.61 -0.93
C ASN A 22 0.90 -17.16 -0.96
N ASP A 23 0.19 -16.76 -2.01
CA ASP A 23 -0.91 -17.43 -2.76
C ASP A 23 -1.47 -16.49 -3.85
N ILE A 24 -0.95 -15.25 -3.94
CA ILE A 24 -1.38 -14.25 -4.92
C ILE A 24 -0.13 -13.63 -5.54
N THR A 25 0.15 -13.98 -6.80
CA THR A 25 1.09 -13.23 -7.63
C THR A 25 0.42 -11.88 -7.93
N VAL A 26 0.50 -10.93 -7.00
CA VAL A 26 -0.01 -9.58 -7.24
C VAL A 26 0.94 -8.92 -8.24
N PRO A 27 0.50 -8.64 -9.49
CA PRO A 27 1.37 -7.96 -10.44
C PRO A 27 1.71 -6.58 -9.89
N ARG A 28 2.93 -6.10 -10.09
CA ARG A 28 3.42 -4.78 -9.64
C ARG A 28 2.48 -3.60 -9.94
N LEU A 29 1.71 -3.71 -11.03
CA LEU A 29 0.67 -2.75 -11.41
C LEU A 29 -0.49 -2.69 -10.40
N GLY A 30 -0.78 -3.82 -9.75
CA GLY A 30 -1.87 -4.02 -8.80
C GLY A 30 -1.72 -3.20 -7.52
N ILE A 31 -0.50 -2.95 -7.02
CA ILE A 31 -0.32 -2.17 -5.77
C ILE A 31 -0.67 -0.70 -5.99
N LYS A 32 -0.15 -0.08 -7.06
CA LYS A 32 -0.47 1.32 -7.41
C LYS A 32 -1.95 1.48 -7.77
N LEU A 33 -2.53 0.52 -8.48
CA LEU A 33 -3.97 0.49 -8.77
C LEU A 33 -4.80 0.34 -7.50
N ALA A 34 -4.48 -0.61 -6.63
CA ALA A 34 -5.18 -0.82 -5.36
C ALA A 34 -5.07 0.40 -4.45
N LEU A 35 -3.89 1.03 -4.37
CA LEU A 35 -3.69 2.27 -3.63
C LEU A 35 -4.58 3.38 -4.21
N ARG A 36 -4.61 3.53 -5.54
CA ARG A 36 -5.48 4.50 -6.22
C ARG A 36 -6.96 4.21 -5.95
N ASP A 37 -7.39 2.96 -5.97
CA ASP A 37 -8.78 2.58 -5.73
C ASP A 37 -9.20 2.85 -4.29
N ILE A 38 -8.32 2.52 -3.33
CA ILE A 38 -8.55 2.84 -1.90
C ILE A 38 -8.70 4.35 -1.73
N ILE A 39 -7.80 5.14 -2.30
CA ILE A 39 -7.83 6.60 -2.23
C ILE A 39 -9.06 7.15 -2.97
N SER A 40 -9.44 6.58 -4.12
CA SER A 40 -10.63 7.01 -4.85
C SER A 40 -11.93 6.69 -4.10
N SER A 41 -11.93 5.66 -3.24
CA SER A 41 -13.05 5.32 -2.36
C SER A 41 -13.06 6.11 -1.05
N GLU A 42 -11.98 6.85 -0.75
CA GLU A 42 -11.86 7.61 0.49
C GLU A 42 -12.82 8.81 0.50
N ASN A 43 -13.24 9.23 1.69
CA ASN A 43 -13.98 10.49 1.82
C ASN A 43 -13.00 11.66 1.68
N PRO A 44 -13.14 12.55 0.68
CA PRO A 44 -12.24 13.70 0.52
C PRO A 44 -12.19 14.63 1.74
N LYS A 45 -13.23 14.61 2.58
CA LYS A 45 -13.30 15.38 3.85
C LYS A 45 -12.56 14.70 5.01
N SER A 46 -12.22 13.42 4.88
CA SER A 46 -11.43 12.66 5.85
C SER A 46 -10.46 11.71 5.12
N PRO A 47 -9.40 12.27 4.51
CA PRO A 47 -8.48 11.47 3.72
C PRO A 47 -7.72 10.49 4.61
N TYR A 48 -7.41 9.31 4.09
CA TYR A 48 -6.69 8.29 4.83
C TYR A 48 -5.24 8.71 5.09
N SER A 49 -4.72 8.36 6.26
CA SER A 49 -3.29 8.51 6.55
C SER A 49 -2.49 7.42 5.82
N ASP A 50 -1.19 7.67 5.59
CA ASP A 50 -0.31 6.67 4.97
C ASP A 50 -0.32 5.34 5.74
N GLN A 51 -0.48 5.40 7.06
CA GLN A 51 -0.60 4.21 7.90
C GLN A 51 -1.89 3.44 7.62
N LYS A 52 -3.03 4.15 7.52
CA LYS A 52 -4.32 3.54 7.18
C LYS A 52 -4.29 2.90 5.80
N LEU A 53 -3.64 3.52 4.84
CA LEU A 53 -3.45 2.99 3.49
C LEU A 53 -2.57 1.73 3.50
N ALA A 54 -1.48 1.72 4.28
CA ALA A 54 -0.66 0.52 4.47
C ALA A 54 -1.46 -0.63 5.09
N ASP A 55 -2.28 -0.35 6.10
CA ASP A 55 -3.12 -1.35 6.76
C ASP A 55 -4.18 -1.92 5.81
N LEU A 56 -4.78 -1.08 4.96
CA LEU A 56 -5.76 -1.48 3.95
C LEU A 56 -5.14 -2.33 2.84
N LEU A 57 -3.90 -2.03 2.43
CA LEU A 57 -3.15 -2.85 1.49
C LEU A 57 -2.72 -4.17 2.11
N LYS A 58 -2.32 -4.17 3.38
CA LYS A 58 -2.01 -5.38 4.15
C LYS A 58 -3.22 -6.31 4.25
N ALA A 59 -4.43 -5.75 4.42
CA ALA A 59 -5.68 -6.52 4.39
C ALA A 59 -6.00 -7.14 3.01
N ARG A 60 -5.36 -6.66 1.94
CA ARG A 60 -5.40 -7.22 0.58
C ARG A 60 -4.17 -8.09 0.27
N ASN A 61 -3.45 -8.55 1.29
CA ASN A 61 -2.21 -9.32 1.18
C ASN A 61 -1.06 -8.57 0.48
N MET A 62 -1.13 -7.23 0.44
CA MET A 62 -0.08 -6.36 -0.11
C MET A 62 0.60 -5.65 1.05
N GLU A 63 1.56 -6.30 1.70
CA GLU A 63 2.29 -5.71 2.81
C GLU A 63 3.42 -4.82 2.29
N ILE A 64 3.18 -3.50 2.33
CA ILE A 64 4.17 -2.49 1.98
C ILE A 64 4.42 -1.55 3.15
N SER A 65 5.63 -1.00 3.18
CA SER A 65 6.00 -0.03 4.20
C SER A 65 5.20 1.26 4.06
N ARG A 66 4.98 1.97 5.16
CA ARG A 66 4.42 3.33 5.15
C ARG A 66 5.20 4.27 4.22
N ARG A 67 6.53 4.07 4.10
CA ARG A 67 7.40 4.87 3.23
C ARG A 67 7.10 4.62 1.75
N THR A 68 6.89 3.37 1.37
CA THR A 68 6.46 2.96 0.02
C THR A 68 5.09 3.54 -0.33
N VAL A 69 4.14 3.51 0.62
CA VAL A 69 2.83 4.15 0.45
C VAL A 69 3.00 5.65 0.16
N ALA A 70 3.81 6.35 0.96
CA ALA A 70 4.04 7.79 0.78
C ALA A 70 4.65 8.09 -0.60
N LYS A 71 5.68 7.34 -1.01
CA LYS A 71 6.30 7.50 -2.33
C LYS A 71 5.30 7.24 -3.46
N TYR A 72 4.55 6.14 -3.42
CA TYR A 72 3.57 5.83 -4.46
C TYR A 72 2.43 6.85 -4.50
N ARG A 73 2.02 7.38 -3.36
CA ARG A 73 1.04 8.46 -3.29
C ARG A 73 1.59 9.74 -3.97
N ASP A 74 2.85 10.07 -3.73
CA ASP A 74 3.52 11.21 -4.35
C ASP A 74 3.69 11.01 -5.87
N GLU A 75 4.07 9.81 -6.31
CA GLU A 75 4.16 9.43 -7.74
C GLU A 75 2.81 9.48 -8.45
N LEU A 76 1.72 9.16 -7.76
CA LEU A 76 0.36 9.28 -8.28
C LEU A 76 -0.15 10.73 -8.31
N GLY A 77 0.64 11.70 -7.84
CA GLY A 77 0.25 13.11 -7.77
C GLY A 77 -0.85 13.39 -6.73
N ILE A 78 -1.05 12.47 -5.78
CA ILE A 78 -2.09 12.56 -4.77
C ILE A 78 -1.50 13.33 -3.58
N SER A 79 -1.74 14.64 -3.53
CA SER A 79 -1.24 15.47 -2.43
C SER A 79 -1.70 14.94 -1.07
N ALA A 80 -0.81 15.02 -0.07
CA ALA A 80 -1.09 14.61 1.30
C ALA A 80 -2.40 15.20 1.84
N THR A 81 -3.06 14.43 2.71
CA THR A 81 -4.27 14.77 3.50
C THR A 81 -4.27 16.22 3.99
N SER A 82 -3.09 16.75 4.32
CA SER A 82 -2.83 18.11 4.79
C SER A 82 -3.27 19.23 3.85
N VAL A 83 -3.30 19.00 2.53
CA VAL A 83 -3.72 19.99 1.52
C VAL A 83 -5.22 19.89 1.20
N ARG A 84 -5.86 18.75 1.51
CA ARG A 84 -7.28 18.46 1.21
C ARG A 84 -8.25 18.92 2.28
N LYS A 85 -7.77 19.37 3.44
CA LYS A 85 -8.59 20.18 4.35
C LYS A 85 -8.75 21.58 3.74
N ARG A 86 -9.71 21.75 2.84
CA ARG A 86 -10.31 23.08 2.63
C ARG A 86 -11.00 23.45 3.94
N TYR A 87 -10.57 24.58 4.50
CA TYR A 87 -11.18 25.27 5.63
C TYR A 87 -12.67 25.54 5.35
#